data_AF-A0A956PR86-F1
#
_entry.id   AF-A0A956PR86-F1
#
_cell.length_a   1.000
_cell.length_b   1.000
_cell.length_c   1.000
_cell.angle_alpha   90.00
_cell.angle_beta   90.00
_cell.angle_gamma   90.00
#
_symmetry.space_group_name_H-M   'P 1'
#
loop_
_entity.id
_entity.type
_entity.pdbx_description
1 polymer ?
#
loop_
_entity_poly.entity_id
_entity_poly.type
_entity_poly.pdbx_seq_one_letter_code
_entity_poly.pdbx_strand_id
1 'polypeptide(L)'
;MKKLLKSKILWGAFLAVTAFSGCGNSEQFVFTNTGIVNVAPSAPVAANDSFAALGNATLNQAAATGVLTNDTLNGGSITSFDSTGSQGGTLDLNQDGSFTYTPALNFVGAETFTYTLGNAGGSSTATITLTSTGLGRFVDNSAADNGAGTQADPFDNLASAVAAAQSGDTIFVARGDGSNNGMTGGFTLPAGVDLVGEGTGLVLAQTIVPPGLAPTLEGPITCGGDNVIQGITVDGSVSDLVIISGVGNVTIQDSTLSNPTNNHVSIIDGSGTLQILQSTLDTPADSDQDYIDVDNASTNATINVSGNTFLNTATVEVDALLSIEPTGTSQINASFNNNVADGTVAEQFDYGFYFDNLGTGACTCSVDGNTFDNFANGDSFYPIGAFATAGPMSGSISNNTVSNSGFGAIFASVGDSDTITISGNQIDTGLYGIFSYYDGDGTFIIENNNIQNSGNTAIYSQIFDPTHKGKVAVRNNTTASNTESYYAVTQNADNTLCVDMTGNSFDSLIRFDGNDAGIISVERLEAG
;
A
#
# COMPACT_ATOMS: atom_id res chain seq x y z
N MET A 1 80.56 -25.95 -29.91
CA MET A 1 80.07 -27.32 -29.64
C MET A 1 78.88 -27.23 -28.68
N LYS A 2 77.72 -27.69 -29.17
CA LYS A 2 76.42 -28.05 -28.56
C LYS A 2 76.16 -27.86 -27.05
N LYS A 3 75.02 -27.21 -26.73
CA LYS A 3 73.92 -27.68 -25.84
C LYS A 3 72.72 -26.70 -26.00
N LEU A 4 71.70 -26.96 -26.83
CA LEU A 4 70.45 -27.72 -26.60
C LEU A 4 69.51 -27.21 -25.47
N LEU A 5 68.46 -26.47 -25.91
CA LEU A 5 67.02 -26.61 -25.65
C LEU A 5 66.42 -26.59 -24.22
N LYS A 6 65.47 -25.65 -23.99
CA LYS A 6 64.01 -25.85 -23.70
C LYS A 6 63.39 -24.52 -23.20
N SER A 7 62.60 -23.83 -24.03
CA SER A 7 61.12 -23.80 -24.05
C SER A 7 60.46 -23.01 -22.90
N LYS A 8 59.84 -21.87 -23.23
CA LYS A 8 58.39 -21.60 -23.04
C LYS A 8 58.00 -20.25 -23.65
N ILE A 9 57.39 -20.36 -24.84
CA ILE A 9 56.26 -19.61 -25.41
C ILE A 9 55.84 -18.36 -24.61
N LEU A 10 56.04 -17.18 -25.19
CA LEU A 10 55.32 -15.95 -24.83
C LEU A 10 54.32 -15.67 -25.96
N TRP A 11 53.04 -15.67 -25.62
CA TRP A 11 51.96 -15.32 -26.55
C TRP A 11 52.14 -13.89 -27.05
N GLY A 12 52.08 -13.74 -28.38
CA GLY A 12 52.31 -12.49 -29.08
C GLY A 12 51.13 -11.53 -28.96
N ALA A 13 51.46 -10.24 -28.90
CA ALA A 13 50.56 -9.21 -29.37
C ALA A 13 50.50 -9.30 -30.91
N PHE A 14 49.36 -9.74 -31.42
CA PHE A 14 49.05 -9.78 -32.84
C PHE A 14 48.79 -8.34 -33.31
N LEU A 15 49.83 -7.64 -33.77
CA LEU A 15 49.66 -6.36 -34.45
C LEU A 15 49.37 -6.66 -35.93
N ALA A 16 48.11 -6.52 -36.32
CA ALA A 16 47.70 -6.55 -37.72
C ALA A 16 48.35 -5.37 -38.45
N VAL A 17 49.42 -5.64 -39.19
CA VAL A 17 49.99 -4.68 -40.14
C VAL A 17 49.17 -4.78 -41.42
N THR A 18 48.24 -3.84 -41.62
CA THR A 18 47.70 -3.56 -42.95
C THR A 18 48.79 -2.87 -43.76
N ALA A 19 49.25 -3.55 -44.82
CA ALA A 19 50.25 -3.02 -45.73
C ALA A 19 49.66 -1.84 -46.52
N PHE A 20 50.17 -0.62 -46.27
CA PHE A 20 50.05 0.50 -47.21
C PHE A 20 51.23 0.44 -48.19
N SER A 21 50.94 0.16 -49.46
CA SER A 21 51.91 0.30 -50.56
C SER A 21 51.95 1.75 -51.04
N GLY A 22 52.77 2.58 -50.37
CA GLY A 22 53.16 3.91 -50.84
C GLY A 22 54.65 3.94 -51.20
N CYS A 23 54.96 4.14 -52.49
CA CYS A 23 56.33 4.32 -52.97
C CYS A 23 56.89 5.68 -52.50
N GLY A 24 58.01 5.66 -51.78
CA GLY A 24 58.75 6.87 -51.39
C GLY A 24 60.10 6.50 -50.76
N ASN A 25 61.16 7.04 -51.34
CA ASN A 25 62.57 6.76 -51.13
C ASN A 25 63.15 7.38 -49.83
N SER A 26 63.90 6.54 -49.10
CA SER A 26 64.91 6.85 -48.06
C SER A 26 64.83 8.22 -47.36
N GLU A 27 64.23 8.26 -46.16
CA GLU A 27 64.81 8.80 -44.91
C GLU A 27 63.82 8.62 -43.75
N GLN A 28 64.31 8.03 -42.65
CA GLN A 28 63.72 7.88 -41.30
C GLN A 28 62.19 7.97 -41.14
N PHE A 29 61.55 6.80 -40.99
CA PHE A 29 60.29 6.72 -40.24
C PHE A 29 60.62 6.78 -38.75
N VAL A 30 60.63 8.00 -38.18
CA VAL A 30 60.68 8.17 -36.74
C VAL A 30 59.31 7.79 -36.20
N PHE A 31 59.18 6.59 -35.62
CA PHE A 31 58.17 6.41 -34.59
C PHE A 31 58.62 7.30 -33.43
N THR A 32 58.06 8.50 -33.32
CA THR A 32 58.04 9.14 -32.01
C THR A 32 57.25 8.18 -31.16
N ASN A 33 57.93 7.51 -30.23
CA ASN A 33 57.26 6.94 -29.07
C ASN A 33 56.60 8.13 -28.40
N THR A 34 55.37 8.46 -28.82
CA THR A 34 54.48 9.33 -28.06
C THR A 34 54.43 8.63 -26.73
N GLY A 35 55.18 9.17 -25.76
CA GLY A 35 55.39 8.50 -24.50
C GLY A 35 54.04 8.05 -24.00
N ILE A 36 53.83 6.74 -23.94
CA ILE A 36 52.74 6.19 -23.14
C ILE A 36 53.15 6.61 -21.74
N VAL A 37 52.65 7.77 -21.30
CA VAL A 37 52.73 8.17 -19.92
C VAL A 37 51.89 7.11 -19.23
N ASN A 38 52.56 6.15 -18.60
CA ASN A 38 51.90 5.27 -17.65
C ASN A 38 51.51 6.18 -16.47
N VAL A 39 50.37 6.86 -16.61
CA VAL A 39 49.78 7.62 -15.51
C VAL A 39 49.44 6.55 -14.48
N ALA A 40 50.12 6.59 -13.34
CA ALA A 40 49.80 5.68 -12.25
C ALA A 40 48.30 5.85 -11.94
N PRO A 41 47.54 4.74 -11.83
CA PRO A 41 46.12 4.86 -11.52
C PRO A 41 45.97 5.61 -10.20
N SER A 42 44.92 6.42 -10.07
CA SER A 42 44.59 7.04 -8.78
C SER A 42 44.17 5.95 -7.79
N ALA A 43 44.52 6.10 -6.51
CA ALA A 43 44.05 5.20 -5.47
C ALA A 43 42.51 5.16 -5.44
N PRO A 44 41.89 4.03 -5.04
CA PRO A 44 40.45 4.01 -4.78
C PRO A 44 40.10 4.97 -3.63
N VAL A 45 38.82 5.36 -3.56
CA VAL A 45 38.25 6.09 -2.42
C VAL A 45 37.09 5.27 -1.88
N ALA A 46 37.26 4.76 -0.67
CA ALA A 46 36.24 3.99 0.04
C ALA A 46 35.43 4.92 0.95
N ALA A 47 34.11 4.75 1.01
CA ALA A 47 33.19 5.49 1.85
C ALA A 47 32.52 4.56 2.87
N ASN A 48 32.17 5.09 4.05
CA ASN A 48 31.56 4.29 5.09
C ASN A 48 30.12 3.88 4.74
N ASP A 49 29.74 2.69 5.19
CA ASP A 49 28.45 2.07 4.91
C ASP A 49 27.65 1.84 6.19
N SER A 50 26.33 1.85 6.07
CA SER A 50 25.43 1.54 7.17
C SER A 50 24.26 0.67 6.71
N PHE A 51 23.97 -0.38 7.48
CA PHE A 51 22.91 -1.33 7.22
C PHE A 51 22.12 -1.64 8.50
N ALA A 52 20.83 -1.90 8.37
CA ALA A 52 20.02 -2.47 9.44
C ALA A 52 20.18 -4.00 9.47
N ALA A 53 20.17 -4.58 10.66
CA ALA A 53 20.19 -6.02 10.88
C ALA A 53 19.27 -6.38 12.05
N LEU A 54 18.98 -7.67 12.21
CA LEU A 54 18.30 -8.20 13.38
C LEU A 54 19.22 -9.20 14.08
N GLY A 55 19.16 -9.27 15.41
CA GLY A 55 19.80 -10.38 16.12
C GLY A 55 19.17 -11.71 15.69
N ASN A 56 19.93 -12.80 15.69
CA ASN A 56 19.46 -14.15 15.32
C ASN A 56 19.00 -14.36 13.86
N ALA A 57 19.03 -13.32 13.03
CA ALA A 57 18.71 -13.40 11.60
C ALA A 57 19.94 -13.07 10.76
N THR A 58 20.35 -14.02 9.91
CA THR A 58 21.37 -13.76 8.89
C THR A 58 20.92 -12.63 7.97
N LEU A 59 21.80 -11.73 7.55
CA LEU A 59 21.52 -10.71 6.55
C LEU A 59 22.27 -11.03 5.25
N ASN A 60 21.56 -11.08 4.12
CA ASN A 60 22.16 -11.21 2.80
C ASN A 60 21.99 -9.90 2.03
N GLN A 61 23.07 -9.16 1.83
CA GLN A 61 23.06 -7.89 1.10
C GLN A 61 23.50 -8.11 -0.36
N ALA A 62 22.65 -7.72 -1.31
CA ALA A 62 22.96 -7.80 -2.73
C ALA A 62 23.96 -6.74 -3.18
N ALA A 63 24.74 -7.02 -4.23
CA ALA A 63 25.76 -6.11 -4.76
C ALA A 63 25.20 -4.76 -5.21
N ALA A 64 23.99 -4.74 -5.77
CA ALA A 64 23.31 -3.52 -6.24
C ALA A 64 23.05 -2.49 -5.13
N THR A 65 23.03 -2.94 -3.88
CA THR A 65 22.83 -2.15 -2.66
C THR A 65 23.92 -2.45 -1.64
N GLY A 66 25.08 -2.94 -2.12
CA GLY A 66 26.20 -3.37 -1.29
C GLY A 66 27.18 -2.25 -0.99
N VAL A 67 28.30 -2.63 -0.37
CA VAL A 67 29.31 -1.68 0.16
C VAL A 67 30.03 -0.85 -0.90
N LEU A 68 29.98 -1.27 -2.18
CA LEU A 68 30.67 -0.56 -3.26
C LEU A 68 29.81 0.54 -3.92
N THR A 69 28.56 0.70 -3.51
CA THR A 69 27.59 1.59 -4.21
C THR A 69 27.92 3.08 -4.07
N ASN A 70 28.61 3.46 -2.99
CA ASN A 70 29.05 4.82 -2.67
C ASN A 70 30.57 5.04 -2.91
N ASP A 71 31.28 4.01 -3.40
CA ASP A 71 32.72 4.02 -3.56
C ASP A 71 33.18 4.53 -4.93
N THR A 72 34.40 5.10 -4.95
CA THR A 72 35.11 5.38 -6.20
C THR A 72 36.25 4.39 -6.39
N LEU A 73 36.00 3.33 -7.18
CA LEU A 73 36.94 2.22 -7.30
C LEU A 73 38.26 2.58 -8.00
N ASN A 74 38.27 3.47 -8.99
CA ASN A 74 39.45 3.77 -9.81
C ASN A 74 40.18 2.50 -10.34
N GLY A 75 39.41 1.48 -10.72
CA GLY A 75 39.95 0.17 -11.14
C GLY A 75 40.49 -0.71 -10.00
N GLY A 76 40.22 -0.34 -8.75
CA GLY A 76 40.48 -1.14 -7.58
C GLY A 76 39.34 -2.10 -7.24
N SER A 77 39.62 -2.99 -6.30
CA SER A 77 38.69 -4.00 -5.78
C SER A 77 38.91 -4.16 -4.29
N ILE A 78 37.98 -4.86 -3.61
CA ILE A 78 38.16 -5.27 -2.22
C ILE A 78 39.38 -6.19 -2.13
N THR A 79 40.35 -5.82 -1.31
CA THR A 79 41.60 -6.58 -1.10
C THR A 79 41.66 -7.27 0.25
N SER A 80 40.94 -6.76 1.24
CA SER A 80 40.86 -7.34 2.59
C SER A 80 39.63 -6.81 3.34
N PHE A 81 39.13 -7.59 4.28
CA PHE A 81 38.06 -7.21 5.18
C PHE A 81 38.17 -7.97 6.52
N ASP A 82 37.49 -7.45 7.55
CA ASP A 82 37.34 -8.14 8.83
C ASP A 82 36.25 -9.21 8.71
N SER A 83 36.57 -10.48 8.94
CA SER A 83 35.58 -11.57 8.91
C SER A 83 34.77 -11.70 10.20
N THR A 84 35.17 -10.99 11.26
CA THR A 84 34.52 -11.01 12.57
C THR A 84 34.44 -9.60 13.10
N GLY A 85 33.23 -9.21 13.52
CA GLY A 85 32.94 -7.84 13.91
C GLY A 85 33.25 -7.58 15.37
N SER A 86 33.06 -6.32 15.77
CA SER A 86 33.32 -5.85 17.13
C SER A 86 32.50 -6.54 18.23
N GLN A 87 31.38 -7.18 17.87
CA GLN A 87 30.43 -7.82 18.78
C GLN A 87 30.35 -9.35 18.56
N GLY A 88 31.21 -9.91 17.70
CA GLY A 88 31.34 -11.35 17.47
C GLY A 88 30.46 -11.91 16.34
N GLY A 89 29.75 -11.07 15.59
CA GLY A 89 29.12 -11.48 14.34
C GLY A 89 30.16 -11.77 13.25
N THR A 90 29.79 -12.53 12.22
CA THR A 90 30.69 -12.89 11.11
C THR A 90 30.21 -12.28 9.80
N LEU A 91 31.17 -11.83 8.98
CA LEU A 91 30.91 -11.25 7.66
C LEU A 91 31.63 -12.07 6.59
N ASP A 92 30.91 -12.44 5.54
CA ASP A 92 31.45 -12.96 4.28
C ASP A 92 31.21 -11.94 3.17
N LEU A 93 32.26 -11.20 2.79
CA LEU A 93 32.18 -10.08 1.85
C LEU A 93 32.75 -10.47 0.48
N ASN A 94 31.92 -10.40 -0.55
CA ASN A 94 32.27 -10.71 -1.93
C ASN A 94 32.92 -9.51 -2.63
N GLN A 95 33.72 -9.79 -3.66
CA GLN A 95 34.42 -8.76 -4.44
C GLN A 95 33.49 -7.77 -5.18
N ASP A 96 32.25 -8.16 -5.45
CA ASP A 96 31.24 -7.30 -6.09
C ASP A 96 30.52 -6.38 -5.09
N GLY A 97 30.85 -6.45 -3.80
CA GLY A 97 30.25 -5.64 -2.74
C GLY A 97 29.02 -6.26 -2.08
N SER A 98 28.56 -7.42 -2.55
CA SER A 98 27.55 -8.21 -1.81
C SER A 98 28.17 -8.86 -0.58
N PHE A 99 27.37 -9.11 0.45
CA PHE A 99 27.84 -9.81 1.64
C PHE A 99 26.77 -10.64 2.33
N THR A 100 27.21 -11.63 3.11
CA THR A 100 26.40 -12.32 4.11
C THR A 100 26.93 -11.99 5.49
N TYR A 101 26.06 -11.50 6.36
CA TYR A 101 26.35 -11.23 7.76
C TYR A 101 25.55 -12.18 8.65
N THR A 102 26.23 -12.87 9.56
CA THR A 102 25.60 -13.72 10.59
C THR A 102 25.83 -13.06 11.95
N PRO A 103 24.77 -12.56 12.61
CA PRO A 103 24.90 -11.92 13.91
C PRO A 103 25.32 -12.90 15.00
N ALA A 104 25.97 -12.38 16.04
CA ALA A 104 26.09 -13.11 17.29
C ALA A 104 24.70 -13.39 17.88
N LEU A 105 24.58 -14.50 18.62
CA LEU A 105 23.33 -14.88 19.28
C LEU A 105 22.84 -13.73 20.18
N ASN A 106 21.58 -13.35 19.99
CA ASN A 106 20.88 -12.27 20.69
C ASN A 106 21.51 -10.87 20.54
N PHE A 107 22.18 -10.61 19.41
CA PHE A 107 22.77 -9.31 19.12
C PHE A 107 21.71 -8.19 19.00
N VAL A 108 21.89 -7.13 19.80
CA VAL A 108 21.17 -5.85 19.71
C VAL A 108 22.19 -4.73 19.89
N GLY A 109 22.06 -3.64 19.13
CA GLY A 109 23.00 -2.52 19.12
C GLY A 109 23.80 -2.40 17.83
N ALA A 110 24.98 -1.80 17.89
CA ALA A 110 25.83 -1.54 16.73
C ALA A 110 27.03 -2.50 16.66
N GLU A 111 27.36 -2.98 15.46
CA GLU A 111 28.56 -3.75 15.15
C GLU A 111 29.29 -3.15 13.95
N THR A 112 30.63 -3.21 13.98
CA THR A 112 31.47 -2.62 12.94
C THR A 112 32.44 -3.64 12.33
N PHE A 113 32.66 -3.49 11.03
CA PHE A 113 33.64 -4.23 10.22
C PHE A 113 34.41 -3.24 9.36
N THR A 114 35.66 -3.55 9.03
CA THR A 114 36.47 -2.74 8.12
C THR A 114 36.69 -3.48 6.80
N TYR A 115 36.63 -2.79 5.67
CA TYR A 115 37.11 -3.30 4.37
C TYR A 115 38.08 -2.32 3.72
N THR A 116 38.95 -2.84 2.86
CA THR A 116 39.95 -2.05 2.14
C THR A 116 39.85 -2.31 0.65
N LEU A 117 39.76 -1.23 -0.12
CA LEU A 117 39.94 -1.21 -1.56
C LEU A 117 41.41 -1.02 -1.90
N GLY A 118 41.88 -1.70 -2.94
CA GLY A 118 43.26 -1.55 -3.41
C GLY A 118 43.40 -1.62 -4.93
N ASN A 119 44.36 -0.85 -5.46
CA ASN A 119 44.86 -0.95 -6.82
C ASN A 119 46.36 -0.59 -6.87
N ALA A 120 46.93 -0.47 -8.08
CA ALA A 120 48.34 -0.09 -8.25
C ALA A 120 48.65 1.37 -7.84
N GLY A 121 47.63 2.18 -7.59
CA GLY A 121 47.70 3.58 -7.16
C GLY A 121 47.70 3.78 -5.65
N GLY A 122 47.24 2.79 -4.89
CA GLY A 122 47.16 2.84 -3.42
C GLY A 122 45.99 2.04 -2.88
N SER A 123 45.67 2.29 -1.61
CA SER A 123 44.55 1.67 -0.90
C SER A 123 43.73 2.68 -0.12
N SER A 124 42.44 2.40 0.07
CA SER A 124 41.54 3.18 0.92
C SER A 124 40.68 2.23 1.75
N THR A 125 40.36 2.64 2.97
CA THR A 125 39.67 1.82 3.96
C THR A 125 38.37 2.49 4.37
N ALA A 126 37.33 1.70 4.59
CA ALA A 126 36.03 2.16 5.06
C ALA A 126 35.44 1.19 6.10
N THR A 127 34.45 1.67 6.84
CA THR A 127 33.75 0.93 7.88
C THR A 127 32.33 0.59 7.45
N ILE A 128 31.94 -0.67 7.63
CA ILE A 128 30.56 -1.14 7.57
C ILE A 128 30.00 -1.08 8.99
N THR A 129 28.89 -0.36 9.19
CA THR A 129 28.17 -0.30 10.47
C THR A 129 26.83 -1.01 10.36
N LEU A 130 26.66 -2.11 11.09
CA LEU A 130 25.40 -2.84 11.23
C LEU A 130 24.70 -2.43 12.52
N THR A 131 23.43 -2.06 12.45
CA THR A 131 22.62 -1.67 13.63
C THR A 131 21.39 -2.54 13.77
N SER A 132 21.17 -3.08 14.97
CA SER A 132 20.03 -3.91 15.34
C SER A 132 19.22 -3.26 16.47
N THR A 133 17.91 -3.13 16.25
CA THR A 133 16.93 -2.64 17.23
C THR A 133 16.22 -3.77 17.99
N GLY A 134 16.35 -5.01 17.52
CA GLY A 134 15.72 -6.18 18.13
C GLY A 134 16.12 -7.49 17.45
N LEU A 135 15.42 -8.56 17.81
CA LEU A 135 15.71 -9.93 17.39
C LEU A 135 14.77 -10.38 16.27
N GLY A 136 15.30 -11.17 15.34
CA GLY A 136 14.54 -12.05 14.48
C GLY A 136 14.11 -13.28 15.27
N ARG A 137 12.80 -13.49 15.39
CA ARG A 137 12.16 -14.60 16.10
C ARG A 137 11.57 -15.54 15.06
N PHE A 138 12.20 -16.68 14.84
CA PHE A 138 11.74 -17.62 13.80
C PHE A 138 10.73 -18.60 14.37
N VAL A 139 9.67 -18.87 13.59
CA VAL A 139 8.63 -19.84 13.88
C VAL A 139 8.59 -20.87 12.76
N ASP A 140 8.75 -22.15 13.12
CA ASP A 140 8.64 -23.31 12.25
C ASP A 140 8.01 -24.45 13.06
N ASN A 141 6.76 -24.76 12.76
CA ASN A 141 5.95 -25.81 13.40
C ASN A 141 6.27 -27.23 12.92
N SER A 142 7.37 -27.40 12.16
CA SER A 142 8.00 -28.71 11.95
C SER A 142 9.21 -28.94 12.84
N ALA A 143 9.63 -27.93 13.62
CA ALA A 143 10.79 -28.01 14.50
C ALA A 143 10.52 -28.87 15.75
N ALA A 144 11.58 -29.33 16.41
CA ALA A 144 11.46 -30.11 17.64
C ALA A 144 11.14 -29.22 18.85
N ASP A 145 10.41 -29.77 19.83
CA ASP A 145 10.09 -29.10 21.10
C ASP A 145 11.35 -28.49 21.74
N ASN A 146 11.46 -27.15 21.81
CA ASN A 146 12.38 -26.31 22.64
C ASN A 146 13.23 -25.23 21.94
N GLY A 147 12.99 -24.90 20.66
CA GLY A 147 13.87 -23.96 19.98
C GLY A 147 13.93 -22.57 20.62
N ALA A 148 15.08 -21.91 20.48
CA ALA A 148 15.38 -20.60 21.09
C ALA A 148 14.89 -19.39 20.27
N GLY A 149 14.19 -19.63 19.15
CA GLY A 149 13.67 -18.58 18.26
C GLY A 149 14.71 -18.01 17.29
N THR A 150 15.83 -18.69 17.09
CA THR A 150 16.83 -18.29 16.10
C THR A 150 16.57 -18.94 14.76
N GLN A 151 17.16 -18.43 13.69
CA GLN A 151 17.04 -19.07 12.36
C GLN A 151 17.48 -20.54 12.34
N ALA A 152 18.48 -20.91 13.15
CA ALA A 152 18.99 -22.28 13.23
C ALA A 152 18.23 -23.16 14.23
N ASP A 153 17.43 -22.53 15.10
CA ASP A 153 16.71 -23.17 16.20
C ASP A 153 15.39 -22.41 16.46
N PRO A 154 14.41 -22.54 15.55
CA PRO A 154 13.17 -21.77 15.56
C PRO A 154 12.19 -22.25 16.64
N PHE A 155 11.25 -21.38 17.04
CA PHE A 155 10.12 -21.78 17.86
C PHE A 155 9.19 -22.72 17.10
N ASP A 156 8.66 -23.71 17.82
CA ASP A 156 7.67 -24.66 17.29
C ASP A 156 6.26 -24.03 17.15
N ASN A 157 5.95 -22.98 17.90
CA ASN A 157 4.65 -22.30 17.80
C ASN A 157 4.75 -20.77 17.96
N LEU A 158 3.80 -20.07 17.34
CA LEU A 158 3.71 -18.61 17.34
C LEU A 158 3.43 -18.05 18.72
N ALA A 159 2.64 -18.74 19.55
CA ALA A 159 2.37 -18.32 20.91
C ALA A 159 3.67 -18.18 21.72
N SER A 160 4.62 -19.10 21.54
CA SER A 160 5.94 -19.03 22.20
C SER A 160 6.77 -17.87 21.67
N ALA A 161 6.75 -17.62 20.36
CA ALA A 161 7.46 -16.50 19.76
C ALA A 161 6.90 -15.15 20.22
N VAL A 162 5.57 -15.00 20.20
CA VAL A 162 4.84 -13.82 20.67
C VAL A 162 5.12 -13.56 22.15
N ALA A 163 5.09 -14.60 22.98
CA ALA A 163 5.39 -14.48 24.41
C ALA A 163 6.84 -14.07 24.69
N ALA A 164 7.77 -14.39 23.79
CA ALA A 164 9.18 -14.04 23.92
C ALA A 164 9.53 -12.67 23.32
N ALA A 165 8.73 -12.17 22.38
CA ALA A 165 8.99 -10.96 21.61
C ALA A 165 8.91 -9.68 22.44
N GLN A 166 9.75 -8.71 22.08
CA GLN A 166 9.81 -7.38 22.68
C GLN A 166 9.82 -6.31 21.60
N SER A 167 9.48 -5.07 21.94
CA SER A 167 9.53 -3.93 21.01
C SER A 167 10.88 -3.87 20.27
N GLY A 168 10.83 -3.79 18.94
CA GLY A 168 11.96 -3.85 18.03
C GLY A 168 12.21 -5.23 17.41
N ASP A 169 11.60 -6.30 17.94
CA ASP A 169 11.70 -7.65 17.40
C ASP A 169 10.82 -7.81 16.14
N THR A 170 11.24 -8.73 15.26
CA THR A 170 10.44 -9.20 14.13
C THR A 170 10.21 -10.70 14.28
N ILE A 171 8.95 -11.13 14.25
CA ILE A 171 8.56 -12.53 14.22
C ILE A 171 8.43 -12.98 12.77
N PHE A 172 9.26 -13.92 12.36
CA PHE A 172 9.23 -14.57 11.06
C PHE A 172 8.44 -15.87 11.15
N VAL A 173 7.35 -15.97 10.40
CA VAL A 173 6.53 -17.19 10.32
C VAL A 173 6.78 -17.88 8.99
N ALA A 174 7.33 -19.09 9.06
CA ALA A 174 7.50 -19.97 7.91
C ALA A 174 6.43 -21.08 7.94
N ARG A 175 6.05 -21.61 6.78
CA ARG A 175 5.16 -22.77 6.69
C ARG A 175 5.87 -24.10 6.97
N GLY A 176 7.19 -24.06 7.16
CA GLY A 176 8.01 -25.26 7.34
C GLY A 176 8.04 -26.13 6.08
N ASP A 177 7.58 -27.39 6.18
CA ASP A 177 7.54 -28.36 5.09
C ASP A 177 6.44 -28.11 4.03
N GLY A 178 5.70 -27.01 4.17
CA GLY A 178 4.62 -26.61 3.27
C GLY A 178 3.30 -27.37 3.48
N SER A 179 3.22 -28.25 4.49
CA SER A 179 2.00 -28.96 4.87
C SER A 179 1.21 -28.27 5.97
N ASN A 180 1.78 -27.24 6.61
CA ASN A 180 1.13 -26.57 7.71
C ASN A 180 0.04 -25.62 7.24
N ASN A 181 -1.19 -26.09 7.39
CA ASN A 181 -2.41 -25.31 7.42
C ASN A 181 -2.48 -24.54 8.74
N GLY A 182 -1.57 -23.59 8.87
CA GLY A 182 -1.64 -22.51 9.83
C GLY A 182 -1.56 -22.81 11.32
N MET A 183 -1.53 -21.71 12.06
CA MET A 183 -1.44 -21.68 13.52
C MET A 183 -2.79 -21.24 14.03
N THR A 184 -3.40 -22.02 14.92
CA THR A 184 -4.78 -21.77 15.39
C THR A 184 -4.79 -21.00 16.70
N GLY A 185 -5.81 -20.17 16.86
CA GLY A 185 -6.07 -19.35 18.05
C GLY A 185 -5.60 -17.90 17.90
N GLY A 186 -6.37 -17.00 18.52
CA GLY A 186 -6.04 -15.58 18.54
C GLY A 186 -4.86 -15.25 19.46
N PHE A 187 -4.16 -14.17 19.15
CA PHE A 187 -3.05 -13.66 19.95
C PHE A 187 -2.98 -12.13 19.91
N THR A 188 -2.30 -11.55 20.90
CA THR A 188 -2.01 -10.12 20.96
C THR A 188 -0.55 -9.89 20.61
N LEU A 189 -0.31 -9.13 19.55
CA LEU A 189 1.03 -8.73 19.15
C LEU A 189 1.53 -7.60 20.08
N PRO A 190 2.69 -7.74 20.74
CA PRO A 190 3.23 -6.68 21.57
C PRO A 190 3.52 -5.42 20.76
N ALA A 191 3.38 -4.24 21.37
CA ALA A 191 3.69 -2.98 20.71
C ALA A 191 5.16 -2.93 20.26
N GLY A 192 5.39 -2.51 19.02
CA GLY A 192 6.68 -2.43 18.35
C GLY A 192 7.20 -3.77 17.83
N VAL A 193 6.39 -4.83 17.77
CA VAL A 193 6.78 -6.14 17.22
C VAL A 193 6.18 -6.30 15.82
N ASP A 194 7.02 -6.66 14.86
CA ASP A 194 6.56 -6.94 13.50
C ASP A 194 6.29 -8.43 13.32
N LEU A 195 5.32 -8.77 12.48
CA LEU A 195 4.95 -10.12 12.09
C LEU A 195 5.08 -10.26 10.57
N VAL A 196 6.03 -11.09 10.14
CA VAL A 196 6.39 -11.22 8.73
C VAL A 196 6.31 -12.69 8.33
N GLY A 197 5.48 -12.98 7.32
CA GLY A 197 5.42 -14.28 6.68
C GLY A 197 6.45 -14.42 5.56
N GLU A 198 6.71 -15.66 5.18
CA GLU A 198 7.58 -16.00 4.03
C GLU A 198 7.09 -15.46 2.66
N GLY A 199 5.84 -14.97 2.56
CA GLY A 199 5.22 -14.47 1.33
C GLY A 199 5.87 -13.25 0.69
N THR A 200 6.74 -12.52 1.41
CA THR A 200 7.39 -11.29 0.91
C THR A 200 8.77 -11.50 0.31
N GLY A 201 9.14 -12.77 0.07
CA GLY A 201 10.45 -13.10 -0.49
C GLY A 201 11.55 -13.07 0.55
N LEU A 202 11.29 -13.60 1.75
CA LEU A 202 12.26 -13.70 2.83
C LEU A 202 13.42 -14.64 2.41
N VAL A 203 14.46 -14.10 1.77
CA VAL A 203 15.68 -14.86 1.43
C VAL A 203 16.58 -14.94 2.66
N LEU A 204 16.23 -15.87 3.54
CA LEU A 204 17.04 -16.29 4.66
C LEU A 204 17.36 -17.78 4.50
N ALA A 205 18.64 -18.14 4.65
CA ALA A 205 19.25 -19.31 4.03
C ALA A 205 18.57 -20.67 4.39
N GLN A 206 18.00 -21.31 3.34
CA GLN A 206 17.48 -22.69 3.20
C GLN A 206 16.13 -22.95 3.89
N THR A 207 14.98 -23.17 3.25
CA THR A 207 14.61 -23.66 1.92
C THR A 207 13.56 -22.70 1.34
N ILE A 208 13.78 -22.24 0.10
CA ILE A 208 12.88 -21.31 -0.60
C ILE A 208 11.60 -22.07 -0.96
N VAL A 209 10.52 -21.85 -0.22
CA VAL A 209 9.21 -22.15 -0.78
C VAL A 209 8.96 -21.11 -1.87
N PRO A 210 8.46 -21.50 -3.06
CA PRO A 210 8.24 -20.56 -4.14
C PRO A 210 7.39 -19.37 -3.66
N PRO A 211 7.66 -18.15 -4.12
CA PRO A 211 6.74 -17.03 -3.95
C PRO A 211 5.33 -17.49 -4.33
N GLY A 212 4.35 -17.33 -3.44
CA GLY A 212 2.95 -17.59 -3.76
C GLY A 212 2.14 -18.44 -2.78
N LEU A 213 2.66 -18.81 -1.61
CA LEU A 213 1.81 -19.36 -0.55
C LEU A 213 2.26 -18.75 0.79
N ALA A 214 1.47 -17.80 1.29
CA ALA A 214 1.68 -17.18 2.59
C ALA A 214 1.31 -18.18 3.71
N PRO A 215 1.94 -18.10 4.90
CA PRO A 215 1.50 -18.87 6.05
C PRO A 215 0.11 -18.42 6.47
N THR A 216 -0.79 -19.38 6.69
CA THR A 216 -2.14 -19.11 7.20
C THR A 216 -2.12 -18.99 8.72
N LEU A 217 -2.81 -18.02 9.30
CA LEU A 217 -3.04 -17.91 10.74
C LEU A 217 -4.55 -17.95 10.96
N GLU A 218 -5.01 -18.91 11.74
CA GLU A 218 -6.43 -19.09 12.06
C GLU A 218 -6.75 -18.45 13.40
N GLY A 219 -7.45 -17.32 13.38
CA GLY A 219 -7.87 -16.57 14.57
C GLY A 219 -7.42 -15.11 14.57
N PRO A 220 -7.93 -14.31 15.52
CA PRO A 220 -7.73 -12.87 15.52
C PRO A 220 -6.31 -12.47 15.91
N ILE A 221 -5.77 -11.47 15.20
CA ILE A 221 -4.55 -10.75 15.57
C ILE A 221 -4.95 -9.43 16.24
N THR A 222 -4.67 -9.28 17.53
CA THR A 222 -4.87 -8.01 18.23
C THR A 222 -3.58 -7.20 18.25
N CYS A 223 -3.61 -5.97 17.74
CA CYS A 223 -2.51 -5.02 17.79
C CYS A 223 -2.76 -3.98 18.89
N GLY A 224 -1.75 -3.77 19.74
CA GLY A 224 -1.81 -2.85 20.89
C GLY A 224 -0.91 -1.61 20.76
N GLY A 225 -0.31 -1.37 19.59
CA GLY A 225 0.63 -0.27 19.36
C GLY A 225 1.21 -0.26 17.94
N ASP A 226 2.45 0.21 17.80
CA ASP A 226 3.14 0.21 16.50
C ASP A 226 3.40 -1.24 16.04
N ASN A 227 2.86 -1.69 14.90
CA ASN A 227 3.02 -3.06 14.44
C ASN A 227 3.02 -3.12 12.90
N VAL A 228 3.86 -3.96 12.30
CA VAL A 228 3.74 -4.34 10.89
C VAL A 228 3.31 -5.80 10.78
N ILE A 229 2.25 -6.07 10.03
CA ILE A 229 1.80 -7.40 9.61
C ILE A 229 2.03 -7.51 8.11
N GLN A 230 2.83 -8.48 7.68
CA GLN A 230 3.21 -8.56 6.28
C GLN A 230 3.35 -10.00 5.76
N GLY A 231 2.89 -10.27 4.55
CA GLY A 231 3.20 -11.53 3.85
C GLY A 231 2.55 -12.78 4.43
N ILE A 232 1.43 -12.62 5.15
CA ILE A 232 0.69 -13.71 5.79
C ILE A 232 -0.73 -13.82 5.21
N THR A 233 -1.35 -14.98 5.40
CA THR A 233 -2.81 -15.12 5.29
C THR A 233 -3.38 -15.14 6.71
N VAL A 234 -4.37 -14.32 7.01
CA VAL A 234 -5.19 -14.42 8.23
C VAL A 234 -6.53 -14.97 7.80
N ASP A 235 -6.87 -16.18 8.22
CA ASP A 235 -8.02 -16.92 7.70
C ASP A 235 -8.91 -17.39 8.84
N GLY A 236 -10.21 -17.14 8.78
CA GLY A 236 -11.14 -17.68 9.76
C GLY A 236 -10.94 -17.11 11.18
N SER A 237 -11.99 -16.50 11.69
CA SER A 237 -12.06 -16.05 13.08
C SER A 237 -13.52 -16.13 13.53
N VAL A 238 -13.78 -16.25 14.83
CA VAL A 238 -15.14 -16.09 15.41
C VAL A 238 -15.46 -14.63 15.73
N SER A 239 -14.53 -13.73 15.41
CA SER A 239 -14.57 -12.28 15.55
C SER A 239 -13.90 -11.67 14.32
N ASP A 240 -13.44 -10.41 14.41
CA ASP A 240 -12.63 -9.80 13.35
C ASP A 240 -11.29 -10.54 13.16
N LEU A 241 -10.68 -10.42 11.97
CA LEU A 241 -9.36 -11.04 11.72
C LEU A 241 -8.23 -10.22 12.32
N VAL A 242 -8.27 -8.89 12.21
CA VAL A 242 -7.30 -7.98 12.81
C VAL A 242 -8.02 -6.92 13.64
N ILE A 243 -7.67 -6.82 14.92
CA ILE A 243 -8.26 -5.88 15.86
C ILE A 243 -7.19 -4.88 16.29
N ILE A 244 -7.42 -3.60 16.01
CA ILE A 244 -6.53 -2.53 16.39
C ILE A 244 -7.11 -1.84 17.61
N SER A 245 -6.39 -1.89 18.72
CA SER A 245 -6.80 -1.28 19.98
C SER A 245 -5.68 -0.42 20.56
N GLY A 246 -6.02 0.78 21.03
CA GLY A 246 -5.05 1.69 21.66
C GLY A 246 -4.27 2.59 20.69
N VAL A 247 -3.09 3.06 21.12
CA VAL A 247 -2.34 4.13 20.43
C VAL A 247 -1.14 3.55 19.68
N GLY A 248 -1.06 3.74 18.36
CA GLY A 248 0.09 3.34 17.55
C GLY A 248 -0.19 3.32 16.05
N ASN A 249 0.84 3.01 15.26
CA ASN A 249 0.74 2.86 13.81
C ASN A 249 0.75 1.38 13.42
N VAL A 250 -0.33 0.90 12.81
CA VAL A 250 -0.46 -0.48 12.33
C VAL A 250 -0.40 -0.49 10.81
N THR A 251 0.49 -1.28 10.25
CA THR A 251 0.59 -1.51 8.81
C THR A 251 0.31 -2.97 8.49
N ILE A 252 -0.68 -3.23 7.64
CA ILE A 252 -0.97 -4.53 7.05
C ILE A 252 -0.56 -4.44 5.59
N GLN A 253 0.37 -5.29 5.13
CA GLN A 253 0.81 -5.23 3.73
C GLN A 253 1.10 -6.58 3.10
N ASP A 254 0.95 -6.69 1.79
CA ASP A 254 1.21 -7.93 1.03
C ASP A 254 0.56 -9.18 1.66
N SER A 255 -0.59 -9.00 2.31
CA SER A 255 -1.25 -10.04 3.11
C SER A 255 -2.59 -10.43 2.49
N THR A 256 -3.11 -11.58 2.87
CA THR A 256 -4.47 -12.02 2.53
C THR A 256 -5.30 -12.09 3.80
N LEU A 257 -6.44 -11.41 3.84
CA LEU A 257 -7.41 -11.53 4.93
C LEU A 257 -8.61 -12.31 4.37
N SER A 258 -8.87 -13.50 4.91
CA SER A 258 -9.84 -14.43 4.35
C SER A 258 -10.88 -14.97 5.33
N ASN A 259 -12.08 -15.21 4.83
CA ASN A 259 -13.20 -15.86 5.51
C ASN A 259 -13.46 -15.36 6.96
N PRO A 260 -13.53 -14.04 7.22
CA PRO A 260 -13.92 -13.59 8.56
C PRO A 260 -15.39 -13.97 8.82
N THR A 261 -15.73 -14.31 10.07
CA THR A 261 -17.15 -14.38 10.47
C THR A 261 -17.73 -13.02 10.86
N ASN A 262 -16.87 -12.00 11.01
CA ASN A 262 -17.23 -10.60 11.29
C ASN A 262 -16.47 -9.71 10.28
N ASN A 263 -15.78 -8.66 10.72
CA ASN A 263 -15.02 -7.76 9.83
C ASN A 263 -13.61 -8.30 9.54
N HIS A 264 -12.96 -7.87 8.44
CA HIS A 264 -11.53 -8.20 8.27
C HIS A 264 -10.67 -7.39 9.24
N VAL A 265 -10.92 -6.09 9.34
CA VAL A 265 -10.16 -5.20 10.22
C VAL A 265 -11.11 -4.31 10.99
N SER A 266 -10.93 -4.26 12.31
CA SER A 266 -11.66 -3.33 13.17
C SER A 266 -10.70 -2.43 13.95
N ILE A 267 -11.00 -1.14 14.00
CA ILE A 267 -10.33 -0.18 14.90
C ILE A 267 -11.26 0.15 16.05
N ILE A 268 -10.90 -0.24 17.27
CA ILE A 268 -11.68 0.01 18.48
C ILE A 268 -10.89 0.92 19.41
N ASP A 269 -11.41 2.12 19.67
CA ASP A 269 -10.76 3.12 20.54
C ASP A 269 -9.27 3.41 20.17
N GLY A 270 -8.97 3.35 18.86
CA GLY A 270 -7.62 3.48 18.34
C GLY A 270 -7.15 4.92 18.11
N SER A 271 -5.85 5.18 18.17
CA SER A 271 -5.23 6.35 17.52
C SER A 271 -3.93 6.01 16.83
N GLY A 272 -3.53 6.90 15.92
CA GLY A 272 -2.33 6.74 15.09
C GLY A 272 -2.73 6.46 13.65
N THR A 273 -1.91 5.68 12.94
CA THR A 273 -2.11 5.42 11.51
C THR A 273 -2.41 3.95 11.27
N LEU A 274 -3.54 3.63 10.64
CA LEU A 274 -3.75 2.35 9.98
C LEU A 274 -3.34 2.47 8.52
N GLN A 275 -2.46 1.59 8.05
CA GLN A 275 -2.16 1.40 6.64
C GLN A 275 -2.54 -0.03 6.23
N ILE A 276 -3.33 -0.18 5.17
CA ILE A 276 -3.58 -1.48 4.52
C ILE A 276 -3.12 -1.34 3.08
N LEU A 277 -2.07 -2.08 2.70
CA LEU A 277 -1.34 -1.87 1.46
C LEU A 277 -1.18 -3.16 0.67
N GLN A 278 -1.41 -3.14 -0.65
CA GLN A 278 -1.08 -4.28 -1.53
C GLN A 278 -1.61 -5.65 -1.06
N SER A 279 -2.71 -5.64 -0.32
CA SER A 279 -3.28 -6.83 0.31
C SER A 279 -4.52 -7.30 -0.45
N THR A 280 -4.92 -8.54 -0.22
CA THR A 280 -6.17 -9.11 -0.75
C THR A 280 -7.13 -9.34 0.41
N LEU A 281 -8.35 -8.84 0.29
CA LEU A 281 -9.42 -9.11 1.25
C LEU A 281 -10.53 -9.82 0.49
N ASP A 282 -10.96 -10.99 0.94
CA ASP A 282 -12.12 -11.70 0.38
C ASP A 282 -13.42 -11.28 1.06
N THR A 283 -14.53 -11.92 0.74
CA THR A 283 -15.82 -11.49 1.28
C THR A 283 -16.03 -11.97 2.71
N PRO A 284 -16.62 -11.14 3.60
CA PRO A 284 -17.10 -11.62 4.88
C PRO A 284 -18.09 -12.77 4.73
N ALA A 285 -18.07 -13.71 5.68
CA ALA A 285 -18.88 -14.92 5.61
C ALA A 285 -20.33 -14.71 6.07
N ASP A 286 -20.60 -13.65 6.84
CA ASP A 286 -21.95 -13.29 7.32
C ASP A 286 -22.49 -12.07 6.57
N SER A 287 -23.82 -12.00 6.45
CA SER A 287 -24.49 -10.82 5.90
C SER A 287 -24.37 -9.63 6.84
N ASP A 288 -24.39 -8.42 6.30
CA ASP A 288 -24.36 -7.16 7.06
C ASP A 288 -23.03 -6.91 7.82
N GLN A 289 -21.90 -7.36 7.26
CA GLN A 289 -20.56 -7.10 7.81
C GLN A 289 -19.73 -6.21 6.90
N ASP A 290 -18.78 -5.49 7.50
CA ASP A 290 -17.86 -4.61 6.81
C ASP A 290 -16.54 -5.30 6.50
N TYR A 291 -15.87 -4.86 5.44
CA TYR A 291 -14.46 -5.23 5.27
C TYR A 291 -13.57 -4.56 6.32
N ILE A 292 -13.78 -3.26 6.51
CA ILE A 292 -13.03 -2.44 7.46
C ILE A 292 -14.04 -1.65 8.27
N ASP A 293 -14.00 -1.85 9.57
CA ASP A 293 -14.86 -1.17 10.54
C ASP A 293 -14.02 -0.26 11.45
N VAL A 294 -14.54 0.93 11.73
CA VAL A 294 -13.84 1.98 12.49
C VAL A 294 -14.79 2.60 13.51
N ASP A 295 -14.93 1.87 14.61
CA ASP A 295 -15.59 2.29 15.83
C ASP A 295 -14.63 3.05 16.76
N ASN A 296 -14.43 4.35 16.49
CA ASN A 296 -13.45 5.15 17.22
C ASN A 296 -14.07 6.24 18.09
N ALA A 297 -14.17 5.98 19.39
CA ALA A 297 -14.79 6.92 20.34
C ALA A 297 -13.83 7.94 20.98
N SER A 298 -12.52 7.78 20.81
CA SER A 298 -11.58 8.36 21.78
C SER A 298 -10.49 9.28 21.21
N THR A 299 -10.03 9.11 19.96
CA THR A 299 -8.85 9.86 19.46
C THR A 299 -8.72 9.96 17.92
N ASN A 300 -7.88 10.88 17.42
CA ASN A 300 -7.58 11.04 15.98
C ASN A 300 -6.93 9.78 15.39
N ALA A 301 -7.44 9.33 14.24
CA ALA A 301 -6.88 8.23 13.46
C ALA A 301 -6.66 8.66 12.02
N THR A 302 -5.58 8.18 11.39
CA THR A 302 -5.37 8.29 9.95
C THR A 302 -5.48 6.90 9.36
N ILE A 303 -6.29 6.75 8.31
CA ILE A 303 -6.54 5.46 7.67
C ILE A 303 -6.13 5.59 6.21
N ASN A 304 -5.21 4.74 5.78
CA ASN A 304 -4.73 4.72 4.41
C ASN A 304 -4.85 3.31 3.84
N VAL A 305 -5.79 3.10 2.92
CA VAL A 305 -6.10 1.81 2.31
C VAL A 305 -5.80 1.92 0.82
N SER A 306 -4.63 1.44 0.38
CA SER A 306 -4.18 1.67 -1.01
C SER A 306 -3.51 0.46 -1.66
N GLY A 307 -3.77 0.28 -2.96
CA GLY A 307 -3.21 -0.79 -3.77
C GLY A 307 -3.76 -2.19 -3.45
N ASN A 308 -4.85 -2.29 -2.67
CA ASN A 308 -5.45 -3.57 -2.29
C ASN A 308 -6.41 -4.09 -3.36
N THR A 309 -6.70 -5.39 -3.28
CA THR A 309 -7.75 -6.07 -4.05
C THR A 309 -8.84 -6.54 -3.11
N PHE A 310 -10.05 -6.06 -3.31
CA PHE A 310 -11.25 -6.49 -2.59
C PHE A 310 -12.01 -7.47 -3.48
N LEU A 311 -12.24 -8.70 -3.02
CA LEU A 311 -12.89 -9.76 -3.78
C LEU A 311 -14.28 -10.02 -3.21
N ASN A 312 -15.32 -9.64 -3.96
CA ASN A 312 -16.68 -10.10 -3.65
C ASN A 312 -16.97 -11.42 -4.40
N THR A 313 -17.06 -12.50 -3.63
CA THR A 313 -17.38 -13.85 -4.11
C THR A 313 -18.51 -14.49 -3.30
N ALA A 314 -19.03 -13.78 -2.29
CA ALA A 314 -20.08 -14.32 -1.44
C ALA A 314 -21.43 -14.37 -2.14
N THR A 315 -22.29 -15.20 -1.58
CA THR A 315 -23.74 -15.20 -1.83
C THR A 315 -24.45 -14.61 -0.61
N VAL A 316 -23.85 -13.58 -0.01
CA VAL A 316 -24.45 -12.80 1.09
C VAL A 316 -24.15 -11.32 0.84
N GLU A 317 -25.03 -10.47 1.35
CA GLU A 317 -24.93 -9.01 1.28
C GLU A 317 -23.82 -8.49 2.21
N VAL A 318 -22.99 -7.58 1.69
CA VAL A 318 -21.92 -6.91 2.47
C VAL A 318 -22.36 -5.49 2.76
N ASP A 319 -22.21 -5.03 4.01
CA ASP A 319 -22.65 -3.68 4.40
C ASP A 319 -21.76 -2.60 3.75
N ALA A 320 -20.48 -2.48 4.15
CA ALA A 320 -19.53 -1.57 3.51
C ALA A 320 -18.12 -2.14 3.23
N LEU A 321 -17.40 -1.56 2.24
CA LEU A 321 -15.94 -1.78 2.12
C LEU A 321 -15.17 -1.07 3.23
N LEU A 322 -15.72 0.03 3.71
CA LEU A 322 -15.18 0.82 4.80
C LEU A 322 -16.33 1.54 5.50
N SER A 323 -16.57 1.17 6.74
CA SER A 323 -17.45 1.85 7.68
C SER A 323 -16.63 2.69 8.64
N ILE A 324 -17.05 3.94 8.85
CA ILE A 324 -16.39 4.88 9.77
C ILE A 324 -17.42 5.57 10.64
N GLU A 325 -17.46 5.19 11.92
CA GLU A 325 -18.40 5.68 12.92
C GLU A 325 -17.70 6.35 14.12
N PRO A 326 -16.99 7.47 13.92
CA PRO A 326 -16.29 8.14 15.00
C PRO A 326 -17.28 8.77 15.97
N THR A 327 -17.00 8.65 17.26
CA THR A 327 -17.71 9.41 18.30
C THR A 327 -16.75 10.42 18.97
N GLY A 328 -17.29 11.36 19.76
CA GLY A 328 -16.46 12.31 20.50
C GLY A 328 -15.89 13.45 19.65
N THR A 329 -14.57 13.67 19.66
CA THR A 329 -13.89 14.78 18.93
C THR A 329 -12.89 14.29 17.89
N SER A 330 -12.95 13.02 17.51
CA SER A 330 -11.98 12.37 16.62
C SER A 330 -11.93 13.03 15.23
N GLN A 331 -10.73 13.17 14.70
CA GLN A 331 -10.49 13.48 13.29
C GLN A 331 -10.02 12.23 12.58
N ILE A 332 -10.73 11.85 11.52
CA ILE A 332 -10.34 10.74 10.65
C ILE A 332 -9.93 11.31 9.31
N ASN A 333 -8.80 10.82 8.77
CA ASN A 333 -8.36 11.07 7.40
C ASN A 333 -8.31 9.72 6.69
N ALA A 334 -9.27 9.44 5.82
CA ALA A 334 -9.31 8.20 5.04
C ALA A 334 -8.88 8.42 3.58
N SER A 335 -7.93 7.63 3.07
CA SER A 335 -7.64 7.53 1.63
C SER A 335 -7.89 6.10 1.16
N PHE A 336 -8.65 5.95 0.09
CA PHE A 336 -8.96 4.65 -0.52
C PHE A 336 -8.60 4.68 -2.02
N ASN A 337 -7.72 3.77 -2.47
CA ASN A 337 -7.30 3.59 -3.87
C ASN A 337 -7.08 2.10 -4.16
N ASN A 338 -8.10 1.38 -4.61
CA ASN A 338 -8.11 -0.09 -4.68
C ASN A 338 -8.83 -0.60 -5.94
N ASN A 339 -8.59 -1.88 -6.26
CA ASN A 339 -9.34 -2.61 -7.27
C ASN A 339 -10.41 -3.46 -6.57
N VAL A 340 -11.68 -3.18 -6.83
CA VAL A 340 -12.79 -3.97 -6.31
C VAL A 340 -13.34 -4.82 -7.43
N ALA A 341 -13.17 -6.15 -7.30
CA ALA A 341 -13.62 -7.12 -8.30
C ALA A 341 -14.80 -7.92 -7.73
N ASP A 342 -15.98 -7.72 -8.30
CA ASP A 342 -17.15 -8.58 -8.07
C ASP A 342 -17.14 -9.74 -9.09
N GLY A 343 -17.02 -10.96 -8.57
CA GLY A 343 -16.99 -12.18 -9.37
C GLY A 343 -18.37 -12.74 -9.67
N THR A 344 -19.44 -12.18 -9.09
CA THR A 344 -20.79 -12.74 -9.15
C THR A 344 -21.82 -11.75 -9.69
N VAL A 345 -22.97 -12.28 -10.12
CA VAL A 345 -24.07 -11.48 -10.70
C VAL A 345 -25.27 -11.39 -9.75
N ALA A 346 -25.13 -11.82 -8.50
CA ALA A 346 -26.27 -12.26 -7.70
C ALA A 346 -26.57 -11.38 -6.48
N GLU A 347 -25.59 -10.83 -5.77
CA GLU A 347 -25.82 -10.20 -4.46
C GLU A 347 -25.01 -8.92 -4.26
N GLN A 348 -25.58 -8.03 -3.43
CA GLN A 348 -25.27 -6.60 -3.41
C GLN A 348 -24.32 -6.26 -2.28
N PHE A 349 -23.55 -5.20 -2.48
CA PHE A 349 -23.07 -4.39 -1.38
C PHE A 349 -24.16 -3.36 -1.07
N ASP A 350 -24.36 -2.99 0.20
CA ASP A 350 -25.22 -1.86 0.55
C ASP A 350 -24.49 -0.54 0.23
N TYR A 351 -23.25 -0.41 0.69
CA TYR A 351 -22.41 0.77 0.49
C TYR A 351 -21.00 0.40 0.06
N GLY A 352 -20.39 1.24 -0.78
CA GLY A 352 -18.94 1.18 -0.97
C GLY A 352 -18.22 1.80 0.23
N PHE A 353 -18.68 2.97 0.67
CA PHE A 353 -18.16 3.64 1.85
C PHE A 353 -19.30 4.16 2.70
N TYR A 354 -19.31 3.79 3.97
CA TYR A 354 -20.27 4.29 4.93
C TYR A 354 -19.54 5.18 5.93
N PHE A 355 -19.93 6.46 6.00
CA PHE A 355 -19.35 7.39 6.96
C PHE A 355 -20.49 7.98 7.79
N ASP A 356 -20.57 7.59 9.06
CA ASP A 356 -21.54 8.15 10.01
C ASP A 356 -20.81 8.87 11.16
N ASN A 357 -20.64 10.18 11.05
CA ASN A 357 -20.00 10.95 12.12
C ASN A 357 -21.01 11.23 13.24
N LEU A 358 -21.13 10.25 14.13
CA LEU A 358 -21.91 10.34 15.36
C LEU A 358 -21.26 11.27 16.42
N GLY A 359 -20.02 11.71 16.18
CA GLY A 359 -19.26 12.61 17.02
C GLY A 359 -19.48 14.10 16.73
N THR A 360 -18.73 14.94 17.46
CA THR A 360 -18.60 16.40 17.27
C THR A 360 -17.27 16.81 16.63
N GLY A 361 -16.36 15.84 16.42
CA GLY A 361 -15.07 16.03 15.76
C GLY A 361 -15.22 16.22 14.26
N ALA A 362 -14.25 16.92 13.65
CA ALA A 362 -14.24 17.11 12.21
C ALA A 362 -13.64 15.88 11.51
N CYS A 363 -14.41 15.21 10.66
CA CYS A 363 -13.93 14.07 9.87
C CYS A 363 -13.62 14.48 8.44
N THR A 364 -12.50 14.01 7.88
CA THR A 364 -12.19 14.19 6.46
C THR A 364 -11.97 12.87 5.73
N CYS A 365 -12.58 12.71 4.58
CA CYS A 365 -12.44 11.50 3.78
C CYS A 365 -12.13 11.84 2.32
N SER A 366 -11.29 11.01 1.70
CA SER A 366 -10.87 11.13 0.31
C SER A 366 -10.93 9.75 -0.35
N VAL A 367 -11.89 9.56 -1.23
CA VAL A 367 -11.98 8.37 -2.08
C VAL A 367 -11.40 8.74 -3.44
N ASP A 368 -10.13 8.39 -3.69
CA ASP A 368 -9.38 8.86 -4.86
C ASP A 368 -8.74 7.73 -5.67
N GLY A 369 -8.98 7.71 -6.99
CA GLY A 369 -8.25 6.86 -7.92
C GLY A 369 -8.68 5.38 -7.95
N ASN A 370 -9.86 5.04 -7.43
CA ASN A 370 -10.35 3.66 -7.37
C ASN A 370 -10.87 3.14 -8.70
N THR A 371 -10.84 1.81 -8.85
CA THR A 371 -11.53 1.11 -9.94
C THR A 371 -12.56 0.15 -9.35
N PHE A 372 -13.83 0.37 -9.69
CA PHE A 372 -14.98 -0.47 -9.35
C PHE A 372 -15.46 -1.14 -10.65
N ASP A 373 -15.21 -2.44 -10.79
CA ASP A 373 -15.53 -3.19 -12.02
C ASP A 373 -16.51 -4.35 -11.75
N ASN A 374 -17.40 -4.58 -12.71
CA ASN A 374 -18.26 -5.76 -12.82
C ASN A 374 -19.28 -5.99 -11.68
N PHE A 375 -19.79 -4.93 -11.05
CA PHE A 375 -20.86 -5.04 -10.06
C PHE A 375 -22.19 -5.41 -10.73
N ALA A 376 -22.98 -6.30 -10.10
CA ALA A 376 -24.25 -6.74 -10.66
C ALA A 376 -25.36 -5.66 -10.62
N ASN A 377 -26.41 -5.87 -11.42
CA ASN A 377 -27.62 -5.03 -11.41
C ASN A 377 -28.49 -5.33 -10.17
N GLY A 378 -28.08 -4.87 -9.00
CA GLY A 378 -28.86 -4.90 -7.77
C GLY A 378 -29.62 -3.59 -7.51
N ASP A 379 -30.71 -3.66 -6.72
CA ASP A 379 -31.43 -2.49 -6.19
C ASP A 379 -30.73 -1.98 -4.91
N SER A 380 -30.12 -0.78 -4.97
CA SER A 380 -29.61 0.03 -3.83
C SER A 380 -28.08 0.09 -3.57
N PHE A 381 -27.22 -0.52 -4.39
CA PHE A 381 -25.76 -0.37 -4.19
C PHE A 381 -25.25 1.05 -4.50
N TYR A 382 -24.44 1.62 -3.60
CA TYR A 382 -23.75 2.90 -3.77
C TYR A 382 -22.22 2.78 -3.60
N PRO A 383 -21.46 2.51 -4.68
CA PRO A 383 -20.03 2.21 -4.59
C PRO A 383 -19.19 3.35 -4.02
N ILE A 384 -19.70 4.58 -4.01
CA ILE A 384 -18.95 5.75 -3.57
C ILE A 384 -19.63 6.56 -2.44
N GLY A 385 -20.62 5.95 -1.77
CA GLY A 385 -20.84 6.12 -0.33
C GLY A 385 -22.08 6.85 0.16
N ALA A 386 -22.31 6.82 1.48
CA ALA A 386 -23.31 7.54 2.25
C ALA A 386 -22.66 8.30 3.42
N PHE A 387 -23.12 9.53 3.67
CA PHE A 387 -22.54 10.41 4.69
C PHE A 387 -23.67 10.94 5.60
N ALA A 388 -23.80 10.40 6.80
CA ALA A 388 -24.76 10.86 7.79
C ALA A 388 -24.00 11.50 8.96
N THR A 389 -24.52 12.58 9.54
CA THR A 389 -23.77 13.29 10.59
C THR A 389 -24.62 13.89 11.70
N ALA A 390 -24.07 13.82 12.91
CA ALA A 390 -24.32 14.73 14.02
C ALA A 390 -23.23 15.82 14.16
N GLY A 391 -22.07 15.66 13.51
CA GLY A 391 -20.94 16.61 13.53
C GLY A 391 -20.24 16.82 12.18
N PRO A 392 -19.38 17.85 12.05
CA PRO A 392 -18.91 18.34 10.75
C PRO A 392 -18.05 17.32 9.99
N MET A 393 -18.32 17.14 8.70
CA MET A 393 -17.61 16.25 7.79
C MET A 393 -17.22 16.96 6.49
N SER A 394 -16.01 16.68 5.98
CA SER A 394 -15.60 17.07 4.64
C SER A 394 -15.14 15.86 3.82
N GLY A 395 -15.83 15.60 2.71
CA GLY A 395 -15.55 14.47 1.85
C GLY A 395 -15.09 14.90 0.46
N SER A 396 -14.22 14.11 -0.15
CA SER A 396 -13.90 14.20 -1.57
C SER A 396 -13.98 12.84 -2.23
N ILE A 397 -14.56 12.81 -3.42
CA ILE A 397 -14.69 11.65 -4.27
C ILE A 397 -14.09 12.02 -5.61
N SER A 398 -12.89 11.54 -5.91
CA SER A 398 -12.18 11.96 -7.11
C SER A 398 -11.52 10.87 -7.93
N ASN A 399 -11.45 11.11 -9.24
CA ASN A 399 -10.68 10.28 -10.17
C ASN A 399 -11.00 8.77 -10.13
N ASN A 400 -12.21 8.39 -9.68
CA ASN A 400 -12.63 6.99 -9.62
C ASN A 400 -13.20 6.55 -10.96
N THR A 401 -13.06 5.27 -11.29
CA THR A 401 -13.67 4.62 -12.44
C THR A 401 -14.69 3.59 -11.97
N VAL A 402 -15.95 3.75 -12.35
CA VAL A 402 -17.05 2.81 -12.07
C VAL A 402 -17.56 2.26 -13.40
N SER A 403 -17.60 0.95 -13.55
CA SER A 403 -18.12 0.27 -14.74
C SER A 403 -19.25 -0.68 -14.37
N ASN A 404 -20.34 -0.66 -15.15
CA ASN A 404 -21.42 -1.65 -15.14
C ASN A 404 -22.27 -1.72 -13.84
N SER A 405 -22.47 -0.62 -13.11
CA SER A 405 -23.32 -0.63 -11.89
C SER A 405 -24.82 -0.61 -12.21
N GLY A 406 -25.65 -1.37 -11.50
CA GLY A 406 -27.12 -1.34 -11.68
C GLY A 406 -27.82 -0.12 -11.13
N PHE A 407 -27.82 0.02 -9.80
CA PHE A 407 -28.33 1.19 -9.10
C PHE A 407 -27.18 2.20 -8.83
N GLY A 408 -27.52 3.42 -8.42
CA GLY A 408 -26.68 4.63 -8.48
C GLY A 408 -25.18 4.49 -8.16
N ALA A 409 -24.29 5.09 -8.98
CA ALA A 409 -22.84 4.96 -8.77
C ALA A 409 -22.28 5.83 -7.62
N ILE A 410 -22.93 6.95 -7.29
CA ILE A 410 -22.55 7.80 -6.17
C ILE A 410 -23.82 8.13 -5.38
N PHE A 411 -23.79 7.87 -4.07
CA PHE A 411 -24.74 8.47 -3.13
C PHE A 411 -23.98 9.51 -2.30
N ALA A 412 -24.71 10.48 -1.77
CA ALA A 412 -24.18 11.35 -0.74
C ALA A 412 -25.34 11.92 0.04
N SER A 413 -25.25 11.86 1.37
CA SER A 413 -26.09 12.64 2.26
C SER A 413 -25.26 13.81 2.79
N VAL A 414 -25.85 14.98 3.05
CA VAL A 414 -25.09 16.18 3.44
C VAL A 414 -25.79 16.87 4.60
N GLY A 415 -25.20 16.74 5.78
CA GLY A 415 -25.67 17.35 7.02
C GLY A 415 -25.27 18.83 7.17
N ASP A 416 -25.62 19.41 8.32
CA ASP A 416 -25.35 20.81 8.65
C ASP A 416 -23.84 21.08 8.72
N SER A 417 -23.35 22.03 7.91
CA SER A 417 -21.93 22.43 7.83
C SER A 417 -20.99 21.45 7.11
N ASP A 418 -21.51 20.40 6.49
CA ASP A 418 -20.71 19.44 5.73
C ASP A 418 -20.32 19.99 4.35
N THR A 419 -19.20 19.52 3.81
CA THR A 419 -18.77 19.85 2.45
C THR A 419 -18.28 18.62 1.71
N ILE A 420 -19.00 18.22 0.68
CA ILE A 420 -18.66 17.07 -0.17
C ILE A 420 -18.36 17.54 -1.59
N THR A 421 -17.21 17.13 -2.13
CA THR A 421 -16.78 17.44 -3.49
C THR A 421 -16.62 16.15 -4.31
N ILE A 422 -17.32 16.05 -5.43
CA ILE A 422 -17.23 14.94 -6.39
C ILE A 422 -16.59 15.46 -7.67
N SER A 423 -15.41 14.94 -8.03
CA SER A 423 -14.73 15.43 -9.24
C SER A 423 -13.86 14.46 -10.03
N GLY A 424 -13.81 14.63 -11.36
CA GLY A 424 -12.89 13.85 -12.20
C GLY A 424 -13.25 12.37 -12.36
N ASN A 425 -14.41 11.90 -11.89
CA ASN A 425 -14.80 10.49 -11.94
C ASN A 425 -15.26 10.07 -13.35
N GLN A 426 -15.06 8.81 -13.70
CA GLN A 426 -15.57 8.13 -14.89
C GLN A 426 -16.63 7.12 -14.44
N ILE A 427 -17.88 7.30 -14.84
CA ILE A 427 -19.02 6.51 -14.33
C ILE A 427 -19.78 5.91 -15.51
N ASP A 428 -19.93 4.59 -15.54
CA ASP A 428 -20.82 3.86 -16.45
C ASP A 428 -21.83 3.03 -15.64
N THR A 429 -23.11 3.39 -15.75
CA THR A 429 -24.20 2.90 -14.87
C THR A 429 -25.50 2.58 -15.64
N GLY A 430 -26.40 1.84 -14.98
CA GLY A 430 -27.69 1.37 -15.50
C GLY A 430 -28.91 2.23 -15.13
N LEU A 431 -28.88 3.02 -14.05
CA LEU A 431 -30.04 3.83 -13.60
C LEU A 431 -29.70 5.26 -13.21
N TYR A 432 -28.86 5.47 -12.19
CA TYR A 432 -28.39 6.79 -11.73
C TYR A 432 -26.87 6.89 -11.83
N GLY A 433 -26.34 8.01 -12.33
CA GLY A 433 -24.90 8.29 -12.24
C GLY A 433 -24.53 8.88 -10.89
N ILE A 434 -25.29 9.87 -10.43
CA ILE A 434 -25.13 10.50 -9.13
C ILE A 434 -26.50 10.66 -8.47
N PHE A 435 -26.61 10.24 -7.22
CA PHE A 435 -27.76 10.41 -6.33
C PHE A 435 -27.31 11.22 -5.11
N SER A 436 -28.06 12.25 -4.72
CA SER A 436 -27.73 13.07 -3.55
C SER A 436 -28.97 13.37 -2.73
N TYR A 437 -28.80 13.35 -1.42
CA TYR A 437 -29.81 13.58 -0.40
C TYR A 437 -29.34 14.70 0.53
N TYR A 438 -30.25 15.60 0.92
CA TYR A 438 -29.95 16.66 1.90
C TYR A 438 -30.85 16.48 3.13
N ASP A 439 -30.22 16.21 4.26
CA ASP A 439 -30.80 16.29 5.60
C ASP A 439 -30.37 17.55 6.36
N GLY A 440 -29.45 18.38 5.84
CA GLY A 440 -29.01 19.63 6.47
C GLY A 440 -28.63 20.79 5.52
N ASP A 441 -27.98 21.82 6.07
CA ASP A 441 -27.54 23.09 5.46
C ASP A 441 -26.17 23.01 4.75
N GLY A 442 -25.61 21.82 4.51
CA GLY A 442 -24.26 21.64 3.96
C GLY A 442 -24.11 21.98 2.46
N THR A 443 -22.89 21.77 1.95
CA THR A 443 -22.49 22.13 0.58
C THR A 443 -22.08 20.89 -0.22
N PHE A 444 -22.66 20.75 -1.41
CA PHE A 444 -22.36 19.69 -2.36
C PHE A 444 -21.82 20.28 -3.66
N ILE A 445 -20.63 19.85 -4.07
CA ILE A 445 -19.95 20.32 -5.27
C ILE A 445 -19.72 19.13 -6.19
N ILE A 446 -20.16 19.23 -7.44
CA ILE A 446 -20.00 18.17 -8.44
C ILE A 446 -19.35 18.78 -9.69
N GLU A 447 -18.12 18.42 -10.02
CA GLU A 447 -17.42 19.03 -11.15
C GLU A 447 -16.48 18.09 -11.91
N ASN A 448 -16.33 18.30 -13.22
CA ASN A 448 -15.41 17.58 -14.10
C ASN A 448 -15.60 16.05 -14.14
N ASN A 449 -16.80 15.54 -13.86
CA ASN A 449 -17.11 14.11 -13.97
C ASN A 449 -17.56 13.76 -15.39
N ASN A 450 -17.25 12.54 -15.85
CA ASN A 450 -17.74 11.95 -17.08
C ASN A 450 -18.75 10.84 -16.76
N ILE A 451 -20.02 11.06 -17.08
CA ILE A 451 -21.12 10.15 -16.74
C ILE A 451 -21.73 9.58 -18.01
N GLN A 452 -21.61 8.26 -18.15
CA GLN A 452 -22.31 7.43 -19.11
C GLN A 452 -23.41 6.67 -18.36
N ASN A 453 -24.65 6.77 -18.85
CA ASN A 453 -25.78 6.10 -18.22
C ASN A 453 -26.72 5.50 -19.27
N SER A 454 -26.82 4.18 -19.26
CA SER A 454 -27.73 3.46 -20.17
C SER A 454 -29.21 3.56 -19.75
N GLY A 455 -29.48 3.99 -18.52
CA GLY A 455 -30.79 4.33 -17.97
C GLY A 455 -31.20 5.80 -18.15
N ASN A 456 -32.38 6.14 -17.64
CA ASN A 456 -33.04 7.41 -17.94
C ASN A 456 -32.52 8.65 -17.16
N THR A 457 -31.72 8.48 -16.09
CA THR A 457 -31.43 9.60 -15.15
C THR A 457 -29.94 9.72 -14.81
N ALA A 458 -29.20 10.63 -15.45
CA ALA A 458 -27.76 10.77 -15.18
C ALA A 458 -27.41 11.32 -13.78
N ILE A 459 -28.17 12.30 -13.28
CA ILE A 459 -27.98 12.95 -11.97
C ILE A 459 -29.36 13.03 -11.32
N TYR A 460 -29.44 12.81 -10.01
CA TYR A 460 -30.63 13.00 -9.18
C TYR A 460 -30.20 13.63 -7.84
N SER A 461 -30.98 14.60 -7.37
CA SER A 461 -30.72 15.34 -6.13
C SER A 461 -32.06 15.58 -5.44
N GLN A 462 -32.13 15.46 -4.12
CA GLN A 462 -33.38 15.65 -3.38
C GLN A 462 -33.16 16.23 -1.99
N ILE A 463 -33.95 17.24 -1.62
CA ILE A 463 -34.01 17.82 -0.27
C ILE A 463 -35.30 17.30 0.39
N PHE A 464 -35.22 16.71 1.59
CA PHE A 464 -36.38 16.09 2.25
C PHE A 464 -36.96 16.91 3.41
N ASP A 465 -36.17 17.77 4.05
CA ASP A 465 -36.65 18.59 5.17
C ASP A 465 -36.89 20.05 4.73
N PRO A 466 -38.13 20.58 4.92
CA PRO A 466 -38.48 21.95 4.55
C PRO A 466 -37.75 23.04 5.34
N THR A 467 -37.02 22.69 6.40
CA THR A 467 -36.33 23.64 7.30
C THR A 467 -34.86 23.89 6.93
N HIS A 468 -34.24 23.05 6.09
CA HIS A 468 -32.83 23.15 5.71
C HIS A 468 -32.57 23.86 4.36
N LYS A 469 -31.32 24.29 4.12
CA LYS A 469 -30.84 25.25 3.10
C LYS A 469 -29.55 24.78 2.41
N GLY A 470 -29.49 23.53 1.95
CA GLY A 470 -28.35 22.99 1.22
C GLY A 470 -27.95 23.79 -0.04
N LYS A 471 -26.66 23.72 -0.41
CA LYS A 471 -26.10 24.35 -1.63
C LYS A 471 -25.55 23.31 -2.61
N VAL A 472 -25.85 23.46 -3.90
CA VAL A 472 -25.42 22.50 -4.95
C VAL A 472 -24.75 23.22 -6.11
N ALA A 473 -23.47 22.96 -6.36
CA ALA A 473 -22.75 23.47 -7.54
C ALA A 473 -22.45 22.32 -8.52
N VAL A 474 -22.75 22.49 -9.82
CA VAL A 474 -22.63 21.39 -10.80
C VAL A 474 -21.93 21.83 -12.09
N ARG A 475 -20.82 21.17 -12.45
CA ARG A 475 -20.01 21.43 -13.66
C ARG A 475 -19.48 20.14 -14.31
N ASN A 476 -20.30 19.33 -15.00
CA ASN A 476 -19.90 18.00 -15.51
C ASN A 476 -20.06 17.82 -17.03
N ASN A 477 -19.49 16.74 -17.55
CA ASN A 477 -19.69 16.27 -18.92
C ASN A 477 -20.50 14.95 -18.90
N THR A 478 -21.69 14.95 -19.49
CA THR A 478 -22.60 13.78 -19.48
C THR A 478 -22.88 13.37 -20.92
N THR A 479 -22.26 12.29 -21.41
CA THR A 479 -22.21 11.98 -22.85
C THR A 479 -23.12 10.87 -23.35
N ALA A 480 -23.94 10.26 -22.50
CA ALA A 480 -25.02 9.40 -22.98
C ALA A 480 -26.05 9.20 -21.87
N SER A 481 -27.11 10.00 -21.85
CA SER A 481 -28.40 9.54 -21.34
C SER A 481 -29.34 9.45 -22.54
N ASN A 482 -30.14 8.40 -22.61
CA ASN A 482 -31.10 8.20 -23.68
C ASN A 482 -32.32 9.12 -23.57
N THR A 483 -32.46 9.99 -22.55
CA THR A 483 -33.56 10.98 -22.57
C THR A 483 -33.40 12.28 -21.76
N GLU A 484 -32.98 12.33 -20.49
CA GLU A 484 -33.00 13.58 -19.69
C GLU A 484 -31.87 13.63 -18.62
N SER A 485 -31.49 14.82 -18.15
CA SER A 485 -30.75 15.04 -16.89
C SER A 485 -31.71 15.69 -15.90
N TYR A 486 -32.05 14.97 -14.82
CA TYR A 486 -33.16 15.35 -13.93
C TYR A 486 -32.66 15.95 -12.62
N TYR A 487 -32.97 17.21 -12.37
CA TYR A 487 -32.68 17.85 -11.09
C TYR A 487 -34.00 17.97 -10.32
N ALA A 488 -34.36 16.95 -9.52
CA ALA A 488 -35.50 17.08 -8.63
C ALA A 488 -35.18 18.15 -7.57
N VAL A 489 -36.08 19.10 -7.37
CA VAL A 489 -35.94 20.05 -6.26
C VAL A 489 -37.27 20.04 -5.55
N THR A 490 -37.40 19.16 -4.57
CA THR A 490 -38.57 19.20 -3.69
C THR A 490 -38.55 20.53 -2.92
N GLN A 491 -39.69 21.20 -2.91
CA GLN A 491 -39.82 22.61 -2.56
C GLN A 491 -39.78 22.82 -1.03
N ASN A 492 -39.01 23.81 -0.57
CA ASN A 492 -39.04 24.31 0.81
C ASN A 492 -39.83 25.63 0.88
N ALA A 493 -40.23 26.05 2.08
CA ALA A 493 -41.09 27.22 2.28
C ALA A 493 -40.40 28.59 2.01
N ASP A 494 -39.06 28.63 1.99
CA ASP A 494 -38.26 29.87 2.02
C ASP A 494 -37.19 30.00 0.89
N ASN A 495 -37.30 29.21 -0.18
CA ASN A 495 -36.35 28.88 -1.29
C ASN A 495 -35.29 29.89 -1.77
N THR A 496 -34.01 29.47 -1.76
CA THR A 496 -33.05 29.73 -2.85
C THR A 496 -32.14 28.50 -3.03
N LEU A 497 -32.38 27.71 -4.08
CA LEU A 497 -31.41 26.74 -4.57
C LEU A 497 -30.50 27.46 -5.58
N CYS A 498 -29.24 27.66 -5.24
CA CYS A 498 -28.24 28.22 -6.16
C CYS A 498 -27.59 27.10 -6.96
N VAL A 499 -28.05 26.87 -8.19
CA VAL A 499 -27.37 25.97 -9.13
C VAL A 499 -26.44 26.81 -10.01
N ASP A 500 -25.13 26.79 -9.74
CA ASP A 500 -24.14 27.35 -10.65
C ASP A 500 -23.85 26.32 -11.76
N MET A 501 -24.25 26.64 -12.98
CA MET A 501 -24.07 25.82 -14.18
C MET A 501 -23.03 26.38 -15.15
N THR A 502 -22.23 27.37 -14.72
CA THR A 502 -21.24 28.02 -15.58
C THR A 502 -20.20 27.01 -16.07
N GLY A 503 -20.01 26.92 -17.41
CA GLY A 503 -18.98 26.06 -18.03
C GLY A 503 -19.45 24.66 -18.44
N ASN A 504 -20.72 24.30 -18.27
CA ASN A 504 -21.25 23.00 -18.71
C ASN A 504 -21.58 22.98 -20.21
N SER A 505 -21.38 21.82 -20.86
CA SER A 505 -21.96 21.46 -22.15
C SER A 505 -22.92 20.31 -21.92
N PHE A 506 -24.23 20.55 -22.06
CA PHE A 506 -25.25 19.52 -21.90
C PHE A 506 -25.66 18.99 -23.27
N ASP A 507 -25.58 17.67 -23.45
CA ASP A 507 -26.21 16.98 -24.58
C ASP A 507 -27.69 16.63 -24.28
N SER A 508 -28.20 16.94 -23.08
CA SER A 508 -29.51 16.54 -22.54
C SER A 508 -30.37 17.70 -21.98
N LEU A 509 -31.67 17.44 -21.79
CA LEU A 509 -32.64 18.36 -21.18
C LEU A 509 -32.46 18.44 -19.65
N ILE A 510 -32.39 19.65 -19.09
CA ILE A 510 -32.42 19.91 -17.64
C ILE A 510 -33.89 20.06 -17.21
N ARG A 511 -34.33 19.26 -16.25
CA ARG A 511 -35.69 19.33 -15.70
C ARG A 511 -35.66 19.62 -14.21
N PHE A 512 -36.44 20.61 -13.78
CA PHE A 512 -36.70 20.89 -12.37
C PHE A 512 -38.15 20.54 -12.07
N ASP A 513 -38.36 19.48 -11.29
CA ASP A 513 -39.70 19.07 -10.86
C ASP A 513 -39.86 19.42 -9.37
N GLY A 514 -40.88 20.22 -9.08
CA GLY A 514 -41.39 20.43 -7.73
C GLY A 514 -42.70 19.68 -7.61
N ASN A 515 -42.80 18.73 -6.67
CA ASN A 515 -44.03 17.96 -6.49
C ASN A 515 -45.19 18.76 -5.86
N ASP A 516 -45.03 20.06 -5.60
CA ASP A 516 -46.10 20.93 -5.13
C ASP A 516 -46.01 22.36 -5.72
N ALA A 517 -47.18 23.00 -5.81
CA ALA A 517 -47.52 24.17 -6.63
C ALA A 517 -46.83 25.51 -6.25
N GLY A 518 -45.50 25.58 -6.31
CA GLY A 518 -44.74 26.83 -6.19
C GLY A 518 -43.87 27.17 -7.39
N ILE A 519 -43.38 28.42 -7.41
CA ILE A 519 -42.61 29.01 -8.50
C ILE A 519 -41.11 28.67 -8.31
N ILE A 520 -40.53 27.93 -9.26
CA ILE A 520 -39.07 27.76 -9.36
C ILE A 520 -38.51 29.01 -10.05
N SER A 521 -37.75 29.82 -9.31
CA SER A 521 -37.05 30.98 -9.88
C SER A 521 -35.68 30.54 -10.37
N VAL A 522 -35.56 30.25 -11.67
CA VAL A 522 -34.28 29.97 -12.31
C VAL A 522 -33.63 31.30 -12.69
N GLU A 523 -32.64 31.74 -11.92
CA GLU A 523 -31.81 32.88 -12.30
C GLU A 523 -30.65 32.38 -13.19
N ARG A 524 -30.84 32.44 -14.50
CA ARG A 524 -29.75 32.20 -15.44
C ARG A 524 -28.78 33.38 -15.36
N LEU A 525 -27.73 33.24 -14.57
CA LEU A 525 -26.56 34.13 -14.63
C LEU A 525 -25.83 33.84 -15.94
N GLU A 526 -26.20 34.54 -17.01
CA GLU A 526 -25.42 34.51 -18.24
C GLU A 526 -24.04 35.09 -17.97
N ALA A 527 -22.99 34.27 -18.06
CA ALA A 527 -21.64 34.76 -18.25
C ALA A 527 -21.56 35.34 -19.68
N GLY A 528 -21.25 36.63 -19.77
CA GLY A 528 -21.02 37.34 -21.03
C GLY A 528 -19.77 36.91 -21.77
#